data_AF-A0A7R9XUE9-F1
#
_entry.id   AF-A0A7R9XUE9-F1
#
_cell.length_a   1.000
_cell.length_b   1.000
_cell.length_c   1.000
_cell.angle_alpha   90.00
_cell.angle_beta   90.00
_cell.angle_gamma   90.00
#
_symmetry.space_group_name_H-M   'P 1'
#
loop_
_entity.id
_entity.type
_entity.pdbx_description
1 polymer ?
#
loop_
_entity_poly.entity_id
_entity_poly.type
_entity_poly.pdbx_seq_one_letter_code
_entity_poly.pdbx_strand_id
1 'polypeptide(L)'
;PPRRVVVANDAAAALASGTRGRLHGVVLISGTGTIACGYTEDGARARAAGWGPAFGDAGCAHSIGSALLALAARVADGRVAPSSPGAALVPEIMETLGLDSAEDLIGWAY
;
A
#
# COMPACT_ATOMS: atom_id res chain seq x y z
N PRO A 1 19.50 -37.73 1.66
CA PRO A 1 20.14 -36.39 1.55
C PRO A 1 19.28 -35.28 2.18
N PRO A 2 19.85 -34.31 2.90
CA PRO A 2 19.09 -33.17 3.42
C PRO A 2 18.58 -32.30 2.27
N ARG A 3 17.34 -31.82 2.38
CA ARG A 3 16.75 -30.89 1.41
C ARG A 3 17.20 -29.46 1.73
N ARG A 4 17.58 -28.69 0.71
CA ARG A 4 17.91 -27.27 0.83
C ARG A 4 16.62 -26.45 0.81
N VAL A 5 16.43 -25.59 1.80
CA VAL A 5 15.32 -24.63 1.89
C VAL A 5 15.87 -23.22 1.73
N VAL A 6 15.15 -22.37 0.99
CA VAL A 6 15.49 -20.96 0.79
C VAL A 6 14.26 -20.13 1.16
N VAL A 7 14.45 -19.11 2.00
CA VAL A 7 13.42 -18.12 2.34
C VAL A 7 13.68 -16.86 1.52
N ALA A 8 12.66 -16.37 0.84
CA ALA A 8 12.73 -15.18 0.01
C ALA A 8 11.53 -14.26 0.29
N ASN A 9 11.68 -12.99 -0.08
CA ASN A 9 10.58 -12.02 -0.06
C ASN A 9 9.55 -12.39 -1.15
N ASP A 10 8.28 -12.04 -0.91
CA ASP A 10 7.14 -12.26 -1.80
C ASP A 10 7.35 -11.74 -3.23
N ALA A 11 8.11 -10.65 -3.40
CA ALA A 11 8.52 -10.15 -4.72
C ALA A 11 9.27 -11.19 -5.56
N ALA A 12 10.04 -12.10 -4.94
CA ALA A 12 10.69 -13.18 -5.69
C ALA A 12 9.66 -14.15 -6.28
N ALA A 13 8.65 -14.53 -5.50
CA ALA A 13 7.58 -15.41 -5.97
C ALA A 13 6.75 -14.73 -7.07
N ALA A 14 6.39 -13.46 -6.87
CA ALA A 14 5.67 -12.68 -7.86
C ALA A 14 6.45 -12.56 -9.18
N LEU A 15 7.74 -12.20 -9.12
CA LEU A 15 8.57 -12.12 -10.32
C LEU A 15 8.66 -13.48 -11.03
N ALA A 16 9.00 -14.55 -10.30
CA ALA A 16 9.14 -15.88 -10.85
C ALA A 16 7.86 -16.39 -11.53
N SER A 17 6.68 -16.05 -11.00
CA SER A 17 5.40 -16.41 -11.63
C SER A 17 5.22 -15.76 -13.01
N GLY A 18 5.67 -14.52 -13.19
CA GLY A 18 5.60 -13.78 -14.45
C GLY A 18 6.69 -14.15 -15.47
N THR A 19 7.74 -14.83 -15.03
CA THR A 19 8.96 -15.09 -15.83
C THR A 19 9.27 -16.58 -16.01
N ARG A 20 8.27 -17.45 -15.81
CA ARG A 20 8.40 -18.92 -15.94
C ARG A 20 9.49 -19.50 -15.02
N GLY A 21 9.52 -19.03 -13.78
CA GLY A 21 10.43 -19.50 -12.73
C GLY A 21 11.80 -18.81 -12.69
N ARG A 22 12.04 -17.79 -13.52
CA ARG A 22 13.34 -17.08 -13.59
C ARG A 22 13.34 -15.83 -12.72
N LEU A 23 14.31 -15.68 -11.83
CA LEU A 23 14.48 -14.42 -11.09
C LEU A 23 15.32 -13.43 -11.91
N HIS A 24 14.72 -12.89 -12.98
CA HIS A 24 15.32 -11.88 -13.84
C HIS A 24 14.27 -10.86 -14.29
N GLY A 25 14.57 -9.57 -14.11
CA GLY A 25 13.69 -8.46 -14.42
C GLY A 25 13.28 -7.67 -13.18
N VAL A 26 12.21 -6.89 -13.32
CA VAL A 26 11.68 -6.03 -12.26
C VAL A 26 10.25 -6.41 -11.96
N VAL A 27 9.88 -6.38 -10.68
CA VAL A 27 8.52 -6.57 -10.19
C VAL A 27 8.13 -5.38 -9.31
N LEU A 28 6.89 -4.92 -9.47
CA LEU A 28 6.23 -3.95 -8.60
C LEU A 28 4.99 -4.62 -8.02
N ILE A 29 4.93 -4.69 -6.70
CA ILE A 29 3.74 -5.14 -5.97
C ILE A 29 3.11 -3.89 -5.35
N SER A 30 1.81 -3.71 -5.59
CA SER A 30 0.95 -2.78 -4.86
C SER A 30 -0.26 -3.54 -4.32
N GLY A 31 -0.26 -3.76 -3.00
CA GLY A 31 -1.33 -4.41 -2.26
C GLY A 31 -1.62 -3.61 -0.99
N THR A 32 -1.56 -4.24 0.17
CA THR A 32 -1.63 -3.52 1.45
C THR A 32 -0.47 -2.53 1.61
N GLY A 33 0.73 -2.96 1.23
CA GLY A 33 1.93 -2.14 1.08
C GLY A 33 2.43 -2.12 -0.37
N THR A 34 3.54 -1.43 -0.63
CA THR A 34 4.18 -1.36 -1.95
C THR A 34 5.61 -1.84 -1.87
N ILE A 35 6.08 -2.62 -2.85
CA ILE A 35 7.51 -2.93 -3.01
C ILE A 35 7.88 -3.05 -4.48
N ALA A 36 9.03 -2.49 -4.84
CA ALA A 36 9.68 -2.72 -6.12
C ALA A 36 10.98 -3.52 -5.89
N CYS A 37 11.18 -4.59 -6.65
CA CYS A 37 12.42 -5.36 -6.64
C CYS A 37 12.92 -5.62 -8.06
N GLY A 38 14.23 -5.52 -8.26
CA GLY A 38 14.91 -5.88 -9.50
C GLY A 38 15.92 -6.99 -9.26
N TYR A 39 16.04 -7.90 -10.22
CA TYR A 39 17.03 -8.97 -10.25
C TYR A 39 17.69 -9.02 -11.62
N THR A 40 19.01 -9.02 -11.67
CA THR A 40 19.79 -9.22 -12.89
C THR A 40 20.12 -10.71 -13.07
N GLU A 41 20.53 -11.10 -14.29
CA GLU A 41 20.83 -12.50 -14.61
C GLU A 41 22.07 -13.04 -13.86
N ASP A 42 23.01 -12.17 -13.50
CA ASP A 42 24.18 -12.48 -12.65
C ASP A 42 23.85 -12.52 -11.15
N GLY A 43 22.59 -12.32 -10.76
CA GLY A 43 22.09 -12.46 -9.39
C GLY A 43 22.18 -11.21 -8.53
N ALA A 44 22.58 -10.05 -9.07
CA ALA A 44 22.48 -8.79 -8.36
C ALA A 44 21.01 -8.40 -8.12
N ARG A 45 20.76 -7.71 -7.01
CA ARG A 45 19.42 -7.35 -6.57
C ARG A 45 19.33 -5.87 -6.20
N ALA A 46 18.23 -5.24 -6.58
CA ALA A 46 17.85 -3.89 -6.14
C ALA A 46 16.45 -3.91 -5.50
N ARG A 47 16.20 -2.98 -4.57
CA ARG A 47 14.90 -2.79 -3.91
C ARG A 47 14.59 -1.30 -3.75
N ALA A 48 13.33 -0.92 -3.96
CA ALA A 48 12.77 0.36 -3.56
C ALA A 48 11.40 0.15 -2.89
N ALA A 49 11.00 1.08 -2.01
CA ALA A 49 9.84 0.94 -1.13
C ALA A 49 9.90 -0.34 -0.25
N GLY A 50 8.78 -0.72 0.34
CA GLY A 50 8.65 -1.89 1.21
C GLY A 50 9.20 -1.62 2.61
N TRP A 51 9.24 -0.36 3.03
CA TRP A 51 9.64 0.02 4.38
C TRP A 51 8.46 -0.01 5.35
N GLY A 52 7.24 -0.11 4.82
CA GLY A 52 6.01 -0.19 5.56
C GLY A 52 5.27 1.16 5.60
N PRO A 53 4.03 1.13 6.12
CA PRO A 53 3.13 2.28 6.19
C PRO A 53 3.71 3.57 6.75
N ALA A 54 4.50 3.46 7.83
CA ALA A 54 5.07 4.61 8.54
C ALA A 54 6.12 5.39 7.72
N PHE A 55 6.72 4.74 6.72
CA PHE A 55 7.82 5.31 5.93
C PHE A 55 7.39 5.72 4.52
N GLY A 56 6.08 5.76 4.25
CA GLY A 56 5.55 6.36 3.02
C GLY A 56 5.58 5.44 1.80
N ASP A 57 5.26 4.15 1.97
CA ASP A 57 5.00 3.24 0.85
C ASP A 57 3.81 3.77 0.01
N ALA A 58 4.09 4.57 -1.02
CA ALA A 58 3.08 5.18 -1.86
C ALA A 58 2.44 4.18 -2.84
N GLY A 59 1.21 4.48 -3.26
CA GLY A 59 0.50 3.72 -4.29
C GLY A 59 -0.09 2.39 -3.82
N CYS A 60 0.02 2.05 -2.53
CA CYS A 60 -0.65 0.90 -1.92
C CYS A 60 -2.01 1.28 -1.31
N ALA A 61 -2.81 0.27 -0.97
CA ALA A 61 -4.09 0.43 -0.29
C ALA A 61 -3.96 1.22 1.02
N HIS A 62 -2.92 0.98 1.83
CA HIS A 62 -2.69 1.76 3.05
C HIS A 62 -2.53 3.24 2.74
N SER A 63 -1.72 3.61 1.74
CA SER A 63 -1.48 5.01 1.38
C SER A 63 -2.73 5.70 0.83
N ILE A 64 -3.51 4.99 0.03
CA ILE A 64 -4.77 5.48 -0.54
C ILE A 64 -5.81 5.70 0.57
N GLY A 65 -5.98 4.70 1.44
CA GLY A 65 -6.88 4.79 2.59
C GLY A 65 -6.48 5.92 3.53
N SER A 66 -5.20 6.00 3.91
CA SER A 66 -4.68 7.07 4.77
C SER A 66 -4.94 8.46 4.18
N ALA A 67 -4.76 8.62 2.86
CA ALA A 67 -5.04 9.87 2.19
C ALA A 67 -6.53 10.25 2.25
N LEU A 68 -7.43 9.27 2.12
CA LEU A 68 -8.88 9.46 2.23
C LEU A 68 -9.32 9.79 3.66
N LEU A 69 -8.78 9.14 4.68
CA LEU A 69 -9.06 9.47 6.08
C LEU A 69 -8.55 10.86 6.44
N ALA A 70 -7.33 11.21 6.00
CA ALA A 70 -6.80 12.55 6.14
C ALA A 70 -7.63 13.60 5.36
N LEU A 71 -8.28 13.20 4.27
CA LEU A 71 -9.21 14.06 3.54
C LEU A 71 -10.51 14.27 4.31
N ALA A 72 -11.07 13.22 4.93
CA ALA A 72 -12.24 13.34 5.80
C ALA A 72 -12.02 14.34 6.94
N ALA A 73 -10.89 14.23 7.65
CA ALA A 73 -10.51 15.20 8.67
C ALA A 73 -10.35 16.63 8.11
N ARG A 74 -9.75 16.78 6.93
CA ARG A 74 -9.63 18.08 6.24
C ARG A 74 -10.98 18.70 5.87
N VAL A 75 -11.94 17.89 5.46
CA VAL A 75 -13.31 18.33 5.13
C VAL A 75 -14.02 18.78 6.41
N ALA A 76 -13.91 18.01 7.50
CA ALA A 76 -14.48 18.38 8.80
C ALA A 76 -13.92 19.69 9.34
N ASP A 77 -12.61 19.93 9.19
CA ASP A 77 -11.95 21.19 9.57
C ASP A 77 -12.32 22.38 8.64
N GLY A 78 -13.07 22.16 7.56
CA GLY A 78 -13.35 23.18 6.54
C GLY A 78 -12.14 23.57 5.68
N ARG A 79 -11.04 22.78 5.72
CA ARG A 79 -9.81 23.00 4.93
C ARG A 79 -9.95 22.53 3.48
N VAL A 80 -10.96 21.71 3.20
CA VAL A 80 -11.33 21.25 1.87
C VAL A 80 -12.85 21.35 1.74
N ALA A 81 -13.35 21.96 0.66
CA ALA A 81 -14.78 22.03 0.41
C ALA A 81 -15.35 20.64 0.11
N PRO A 82 -16.55 20.27 0.61
CA PRO A 82 -17.17 18.97 0.32
C PRO A 82 -17.38 18.69 -1.17
N SER A 83 -17.43 19.73 -2.01
CA SER A 83 -17.51 19.63 -3.47
C SER A 83 -16.17 19.37 -4.17
N SER A 84 -15.06 19.30 -3.44
CA SER A 84 -13.73 19.09 -4.01
C SER A 84 -13.57 17.65 -4.53
N PRO A 85 -12.74 17.42 -5.57
CA PRO A 85 -12.43 16.07 -6.03
C PRO A 85 -11.97 15.14 -4.89
N GLY A 86 -12.54 13.94 -4.83
CA GLY A 86 -12.26 12.96 -3.78
C GLY A 86 -13.07 13.16 -2.49
N ALA A 87 -13.53 14.39 -2.17
CA ALA A 87 -14.34 14.63 -0.97
C ALA A 87 -15.72 13.96 -1.06
N ALA A 88 -16.22 13.72 -2.28
CA ALA A 88 -17.43 12.92 -2.53
C ALA A 88 -17.34 11.48 -2.02
N LEU A 89 -16.13 10.93 -1.79
CA LEU A 89 -15.93 9.59 -1.22
C LEU A 89 -15.94 9.59 0.31
N VAL A 90 -15.93 10.77 0.96
CA VAL A 90 -15.92 10.87 2.42
C VAL A 90 -17.18 10.23 3.04
N PRO A 91 -18.40 10.49 2.57
CA PRO A 91 -19.59 9.82 3.11
C PRO A 91 -19.52 8.29 2.97
N GLU A 92 -19.06 7.78 1.82
CA GLU A 92 -18.95 6.34 1.55
C GLU A 92 -17.95 5.65 2.49
N ILE A 93 -16.80 6.28 2.77
CA ILE A 93 -15.83 5.68 3.71
C ILE A 93 -16.34 5.73 5.15
N MET A 94 -17.02 6.79 5.57
CA MET A 94 -17.60 6.86 6.92
C MET A 94 -18.67 5.78 7.11
N GLU A 95 -19.54 5.59 6.12
CA GLU A 95 -20.53 4.50 6.12
C GLU A 95 -19.86 3.11 6.14
N THR A 96 -18.83 2.90 5.31
CA THR A 96 -18.08 1.64 5.26
C THR A 96 -17.41 1.30 6.59
N LEU A 97 -16.91 2.32 7.30
CA LEU A 97 -16.29 2.16 8.61
C LEU A 97 -17.30 2.11 9.77
N GLY A 98 -18.58 2.40 9.49
CA GLY A 98 -19.63 2.47 10.51
C GLY A 98 -19.46 3.63 11.49
N LEU A 99 -18.99 4.78 11.00
CA LEU A 99 -18.68 5.97 11.79
C LEU A 99 -19.70 7.08 11.51
N ASP A 100 -20.20 7.72 12.56
CA ASP A 100 -21.25 8.73 12.47
C ASP A 100 -20.69 10.16 12.28
N SER A 101 -19.45 10.38 12.74
CA SER A 101 -18.79 11.69 12.71
C SER A 101 -17.29 11.58 12.42
N ALA A 102 -16.69 12.68 11.93
CA ALA A 102 -15.26 12.70 11.62
C ALA A 102 -14.39 12.53 12.88
N GLU A 103 -14.90 12.93 14.06
CA GLU A 103 -14.27 12.76 15.35
C GLU A 103 -14.10 11.27 15.72
N ASP A 104 -15.00 10.40 15.27
CA ASP A 104 -14.93 8.95 15.51
C ASP A 104 -13.70 8.31 14.83
N LEU A 105 -13.12 8.96 13.81
CA LEU A 105 -11.89 8.52 13.17
C LEU A 105 -10.73 8.40 14.16
N ILE A 106 -10.72 9.21 15.22
CA ILE A 106 -9.64 9.16 16.22
C ILE A 106 -9.66 7.82 16.95
N GLY A 107 -10.83 7.41 17.45
CA GLY A 107 -10.98 6.13 18.16
C GLY A 107 -10.95 4.90 17.24
N TRP A 108 -11.23 5.09 15.95
CA TRP A 108 -11.04 4.03 14.96
C TRP A 108 -9.57 3.82 14.59
N ALA A 109 -8.77 4.89 14.52
CA ALA A 109 -7.38 4.83 14.06
C ALA A 109 -6.36 4.46 15.14
N TYR A 110 -6.65 4.75 16.41
CA TYR A 110 -5.75 4.57 17.57
C TYR A 110 -6.41 3.76 18.67
#